data_AF-A0A949HI01-F1
#
_entry.id   AF-A0A949HI01-F1
#
_cell.length_a   1.000
_cell.length_b   1.000
_cell.length_c   1.000
_cell.angle_alpha   90.00
_cell.angle_beta   90.00
_cell.angle_gamma   90.00
#
_symmetry.space_group_name_H-M   'P 1'
#
loop_
_entity.id
_entity.type
_entity.pdbx_description
1 polymer ?
#
loop_
_entity_poly.entity_id
_entity_poly.type
_entity_poly.pdbx_seq_one_letter_code
_entity_poly.pdbx_strand_id
1 'polypeptide(L)'
;PSPVDDLPSVLEEDLVHLEAGEKMGVDIVAPSFVRRPEEIIELREYTRAPIIAKIEKPQAVDRAEDIIRASDGIMVARGDLGIELPVAEVPMVQKRLLRLAGERARVSITATQMLDSMVRSPRPTRAEVADVANAILDGTDAVMLSQETAVGAHPVEAVAMMDSIARTTEREAPYEYWNEHRVARDARDPGYTVAHSAVEAADQLKLDALIVPTLSGRSARLVSAHRPIVPIFALSPGRETVRRCGLLWGVTAALMRRHETTEELIADAGRRVIELGWCRPGQRVGITAGLPSGRPGTTSLFQVQTLEPLAG
;
A
#
# COMPACT_ATOMS: atom_id res chain seq x y z
N PRO A 1 -27.74 -20.67 1.21
CA PRO A 1 -26.51 -21.36 1.66
C PRO A 1 -26.31 -22.65 0.86
N SER A 2 -25.38 -22.61 -0.09
CA SER A 2 -24.94 -23.79 -0.85
C SER A 2 -23.92 -24.57 0.00
N PRO A 3 -23.82 -25.91 -0.09
CA PRO A 3 -22.80 -26.70 0.64
C PRO A 3 -21.33 -26.28 0.39
N VAL A 4 -21.07 -25.43 -0.61
CA VAL A 4 -19.75 -24.82 -0.89
C VAL A 4 -19.42 -23.66 0.06
N ASP A 5 -20.44 -23.09 0.72
CA ASP A 5 -20.29 -21.94 1.64
C ASP A 5 -19.63 -22.32 2.98
N ASP A 6 -19.62 -23.61 3.33
CA ASP A 6 -19.06 -24.14 4.59
C ASP A 6 -17.61 -24.65 4.48
N LEU A 7 -17.04 -24.70 3.27
CA LEU A 7 -15.62 -25.06 3.10
C LEU A 7 -14.71 -23.94 3.61
N PRO A 8 -13.62 -24.25 4.34
CA PRO A 8 -12.66 -23.23 4.73
C PRO A 8 -12.01 -22.61 3.50
N SER A 9 -11.76 -21.30 3.51
CA SER A 9 -11.03 -20.62 2.42
C SER A 9 -9.57 -21.06 2.27
N VAL A 10 -8.98 -21.62 3.33
CA VAL A 10 -7.62 -22.17 3.32
C VAL A 10 -7.71 -23.68 3.43
N LEU A 11 -7.27 -24.38 2.39
CA LEU A 11 -7.21 -25.84 2.36
C LEU A 11 -5.87 -26.33 2.91
N GLU A 12 -5.78 -27.61 3.29
CA GLU A 12 -4.50 -28.21 3.72
C GLU A 12 -3.41 -28.09 2.66
N GLU A 13 -3.77 -28.18 1.37
CA GLU A 13 -2.85 -27.98 0.25
C GLU A 13 -2.34 -26.53 0.16
N ASP A 14 -3.16 -25.54 0.50
CA ASP A 14 -2.73 -24.14 0.52
C ASP A 14 -1.66 -23.88 1.60
N LEU A 15 -1.70 -24.61 2.70
CA LEU A 15 -0.67 -24.54 3.74
C LEU A 15 0.68 -25.06 3.25
N VAL A 16 0.69 -26.06 2.35
CA VAL A 16 1.93 -26.55 1.71
C VAL A 16 2.51 -25.48 0.79
N HIS A 17 1.66 -24.83 -0.01
CA HIS A 17 2.09 -23.71 -0.86
C HIS A 17 2.59 -22.52 -0.05
N LEU A 18 1.94 -22.22 1.08
CA LEU A 18 2.36 -21.18 2.01
C LEU A 18 3.74 -21.46 2.59
N GLU A 19 3.98 -22.69 3.07
CA GLU A 19 5.28 -23.09 3.60
C GLU A 19 6.39 -22.99 2.54
N ALA A 20 6.09 -23.37 1.30
CA ALA A 20 7.02 -23.20 0.19
C ALA A 20 7.32 -21.71 -0.08
N GLY A 21 6.31 -20.86 -0.07
CA GLY A 21 6.46 -19.41 -0.22
C GLY A 21 7.30 -18.78 0.89
N GLU A 22 7.09 -19.18 2.14
CA GLU A 22 7.90 -18.74 3.29
C GLU A 22 9.37 -19.11 3.12
N LYS A 23 9.67 -20.34 2.66
CA LYS A 23 11.05 -20.77 2.36
C LYS A 23 11.68 -19.95 1.23
N MET A 24 10.88 -19.49 0.27
CA MET A 24 11.33 -18.61 -0.82
C MET A 24 11.47 -17.13 -0.37
N GLY A 25 10.91 -16.76 0.79
CA GLY A 25 10.94 -15.40 1.31
C GLY A 25 9.98 -14.46 0.60
N VAL A 26 8.76 -14.94 0.27
CA VAL A 26 7.70 -14.09 -0.30
C VAL A 26 7.38 -12.90 0.62
N ASP A 27 7.11 -11.74 0.02
CA ASP A 27 6.92 -10.51 0.78
C ASP A 27 5.48 -10.31 1.27
N ILE A 28 4.50 -10.93 0.61
CA ILE A 28 3.06 -10.85 0.91
C ILE A 28 2.37 -12.18 0.58
N VAL A 29 1.25 -12.45 1.23
CA VAL A 29 0.38 -13.61 0.97
C VAL A 29 -1.04 -13.12 0.71
N ALA A 30 -1.70 -13.60 -0.33
CA ALA A 30 -3.04 -13.18 -0.72
C ALA A 30 -4.01 -14.37 -0.75
N PRO A 31 -4.63 -14.75 0.38
CA PRO A 31 -5.58 -15.86 0.41
C PRO A 31 -6.81 -15.56 -0.44
N SER A 32 -7.25 -16.56 -1.20
CA SER A 32 -8.42 -16.46 -2.08
C SER A 32 -9.71 -16.80 -1.33
N PHE A 33 -10.83 -16.32 -1.85
CA PHE A 33 -12.18 -16.62 -1.42
C PHE A 33 -12.41 -16.42 0.08
N VAL A 34 -11.74 -15.43 0.67
CA VAL A 34 -11.99 -15.03 2.06
C VAL A 34 -13.46 -14.70 2.20
N ARG A 35 -14.10 -15.18 3.26
CA ARG A 35 -15.50 -14.92 3.60
C ARG A 35 -15.64 -14.30 4.98
N ARG A 36 -14.66 -14.54 5.86
CA ARG A 36 -14.77 -14.19 7.27
C ARG A 36 -13.41 -13.80 7.89
N PRO A 37 -13.36 -12.89 8.87
CA PRO A 37 -12.12 -12.45 9.50
C PRO A 37 -11.42 -13.58 10.25
N GLU A 38 -12.15 -14.60 10.72
CA GLU A 38 -11.58 -15.74 11.43
C GLU A 38 -10.56 -16.48 10.55
N GLU A 39 -10.79 -16.58 9.24
CA GLU A 39 -9.86 -17.22 8.30
C GLU A 39 -8.52 -16.46 8.20
N ILE A 40 -8.55 -15.14 8.33
CA ILE A 40 -7.33 -14.31 8.35
C ILE A 40 -6.58 -14.49 9.67
N ILE A 41 -7.32 -14.62 10.78
CA ILE A 41 -6.75 -14.85 12.11
C ILE A 41 -6.07 -16.22 12.16
N GLU A 42 -6.75 -17.26 11.67
CA GLU A 42 -6.24 -18.63 11.57
C GLU A 42 -4.99 -18.68 10.67
N LEU A 43 -5.04 -18.07 9.49
CA LEU A 43 -3.89 -18.04 8.56
C LEU A 43 -2.65 -17.39 9.18
N ARG A 44 -2.82 -16.42 10.08
CA ARG A 44 -1.72 -15.72 10.77
C ARG A 44 -0.92 -16.63 11.70
N GLU A 45 -1.45 -17.79 12.09
CA GLU A 45 -0.69 -18.80 12.84
C GLU A 45 0.40 -19.47 11.97
N TYR A 46 0.25 -19.43 10.64
CA TYR A 46 1.12 -20.13 9.69
C TYR A 46 2.10 -19.22 8.94
N THR A 47 1.87 -17.91 8.90
CA THR A 47 2.72 -16.96 8.18
C THR A 47 2.96 -15.67 8.95
N ARG A 48 4.16 -15.11 8.79
CA ARG A 48 4.50 -13.77 9.27
C ARG A 48 4.45 -12.71 8.18
N ALA A 49 4.26 -13.13 6.92
CA ALA A 49 4.09 -12.21 5.82
C ALA A 49 2.75 -11.45 5.97
N PRO A 50 2.70 -10.18 5.54
CA PRO A 50 1.47 -9.42 5.42
C PRO A 50 0.42 -10.19 4.61
N ILE A 51 -0.77 -10.28 5.17
CA ILE A 51 -1.91 -10.95 4.56
C ILE A 51 -2.78 -9.92 3.83
N ILE A 52 -2.93 -10.09 2.51
CA ILE A 52 -3.79 -9.28 1.64
C ILE A 52 -5.07 -10.07 1.35
N ALA A 53 -6.15 -9.82 2.08
CA ALA A 53 -7.39 -10.58 1.92
C ALA A 53 -8.04 -10.28 0.56
N LYS A 54 -8.25 -11.33 -0.27
CA LYS A 54 -8.97 -11.18 -1.54
C LYS A 54 -10.48 -11.15 -1.29
N ILE A 55 -11.10 -10.02 -1.61
CA ILE A 55 -12.54 -9.82 -1.46
C ILE A 55 -13.22 -10.23 -2.77
N GLU A 56 -13.71 -11.46 -2.79
CA GLU A 56 -14.27 -12.14 -3.98
C GLU A 56 -15.70 -12.63 -3.77
N LYS A 57 -16.13 -12.74 -2.50
CA LYS A 57 -17.41 -13.34 -2.11
C LYS A 57 -18.34 -12.30 -1.49
N PRO A 58 -19.68 -12.40 -1.70
CA PRO A 58 -20.65 -11.49 -1.09
C PRO A 58 -20.53 -11.42 0.43
N GLN A 59 -20.27 -12.55 1.09
CA GLN A 59 -20.07 -12.65 2.54
C GLN A 59 -18.89 -11.77 3.01
N ALA A 60 -17.81 -11.70 2.23
CA ALA A 60 -16.68 -10.83 2.54
C ALA A 60 -16.97 -9.36 2.28
N VAL A 61 -17.85 -9.03 1.33
CA VAL A 61 -18.32 -7.65 1.13
C VAL A 61 -19.14 -7.19 2.34
N ASP A 62 -20.03 -8.04 2.84
CA ASP A 62 -20.85 -7.77 4.01
C ASP A 62 -19.99 -7.60 5.28
N ARG A 63 -18.99 -8.48 5.46
CA ARG A 63 -18.07 -8.47 6.61
C ARG A 63 -16.75 -7.72 6.37
N ALA A 64 -16.69 -6.88 5.33
CA ALA A 64 -15.45 -6.25 4.88
C ALA A 64 -14.71 -5.49 5.99
N GLU A 65 -15.45 -4.79 6.85
CA GLU A 65 -14.87 -3.99 7.92
C GLU A 65 -14.03 -4.83 8.90
N ASP A 66 -14.53 -6.01 9.28
CA ASP A 66 -13.84 -6.92 10.19
C ASP A 66 -12.67 -7.62 9.50
N ILE A 67 -12.84 -8.01 8.23
CA ILE A 67 -11.77 -8.61 7.42
C ILE A 67 -10.61 -7.63 7.26
N ILE A 68 -10.88 -6.36 6.94
CA ILE A 68 -9.88 -5.29 6.83
C ILE A 68 -9.16 -5.08 8.18
N ARG A 69 -9.88 -5.21 9.30
CA ARG A 69 -9.28 -5.10 10.64
C ARG A 69 -8.30 -6.24 10.92
N ALA A 70 -8.66 -7.47 10.55
CA ALA A 70 -7.86 -8.68 10.75
C ALA A 70 -6.67 -8.83 9.78
N SER A 71 -6.76 -8.24 8.58
CA SER A 71 -5.75 -8.32 7.52
C SER A 71 -4.75 -7.17 7.54
N ASP A 72 -3.67 -7.30 6.76
CA ASP A 72 -2.68 -6.24 6.55
C ASP A 72 -3.02 -5.34 5.35
N GLY A 73 -3.86 -5.86 4.45
CA GLY A 73 -4.45 -5.15 3.32
C GLY A 73 -5.55 -5.98 2.67
N ILE A 74 -6.15 -5.44 1.62
CA ILE A 74 -7.16 -6.12 0.81
C ILE A 74 -6.85 -6.06 -0.68
N MET A 75 -7.38 -7.01 -1.42
CA MET A 75 -7.44 -7.00 -2.86
C MET A 75 -8.90 -7.05 -3.31
N VAL A 76 -9.32 -6.08 -4.10
CA VAL A 76 -10.66 -6.04 -4.71
C VAL A 76 -10.58 -6.79 -6.04
N ALA A 77 -11.03 -8.04 -6.07
CA ALA A 77 -10.98 -8.92 -7.23
C ALA A 77 -12.30 -8.84 -8.00
N ARG A 78 -12.33 -7.93 -8.98
CA ARG A 78 -13.57 -7.48 -9.65
C ARG A 78 -14.15 -8.52 -10.58
N GLY A 79 -13.31 -9.32 -11.23
CA GLY A 79 -13.72 -10.44 -12.07
C GLY A 79 -14.53 -11.47 -11.27
N ASP A 80 -14.02 -11.89 -10.11
CA ASP A 80 -14.71 -12.83 -9.23
C ASP A 80 -15.97 -12.21 -8.60
N LEU A 81 -15.90 -10.97 -8.13
CA LEU A 81 -17.08 -10.26 -7.62
C LEU A 81 -18.17 -10.10 -8.68
N GLY A 82 -17.82 -9.89 -9.95
CA GLY A 82 -18.77 -9.78 -11.07
C GLY A 82 -19.45 -11.10 -11.44
N ILE A 83 -18.94 -12.24 -10.98
CA ILE A 83 -19.60 -13.54 -11.09
C ILE A 83 -20.63 -13.71 -9.96
N GLU A 84 -20.28 -13.27 -8.75
CA GLU A 84 -21.05 -13.51 -7.53
C GLU A 84 -22.10 -12.43 -7.23
N LEU A 85 -21.93 -11.21 -7.76
CA LEU A 85 -22.81 -10.06 -7.56
C LEU A 85 -23.34 -9.53 -8.90
N PRO A 86 -24.46 -8.80 -8.90
CA PRO A 86 -24.87 -8.04 -10.08
C PRO A 86 -23.76 -7.11 -10.54
N VAL A 87 -23.32 -7.23 -11.80
CA VAL A 87 -22.17 -6.48 -12.34
C VAL A 87 -22.27 -4.97 -12.15
N ALA A 88 -23.50 -4.43 -12.14
CA ALA A 88 -23.76 -3.00 -11.92
C ALA A 88 -23.45 -2.53 -10.48
N GLU A 89 -23.40 -3.44 -9.50
CA GLU A 89 -23.08 -3.13 -8.11
C GLU A 89 -21.57 -3.11 -7.83
N VAL A 90 -20.79 -3.86 -8.61
CA VAL A 90 -19.33 -4.05 -8.41
C VAL A 90 -18.58 -2.71 -8.30
N PRO A 91 -18.82 -1.68 -9.13
CA PRO A 91 -18.13 -0.39 -8.98
C PRO A 91 -18.41 0.28 -7.63
N MET A 92 -19.64 0.19 -7.11
CA MET A 92 -20.00 0.77 -5.81
C MET A 92 -19.41 -0.02 -4.65
N VAL A 93 -19.35 -1.34 -4.77
CA VAL A 93 -18.66 -2.22 -3.82
C VAL A 93 -17.17 -1.89 -3.76
N GLN A 94 -16.48 -1.76 -4.89
CA GLN A 94 -15.09 -1.33 -4.93
C GLN A 94 -14.86 -0.02 -4.17
N LYS A 95 -15.65 1.03 -4.48
CA LYS A 95 -15.55 2.34 -3.81
C LYS A 95 -15.70 2.21 -2.30
N ARG A 96 -16.65 1.41 -1.83
CA ARG A 96 -16.84 1.14 -0.40
C ARG A 96 -15.64 0.43 0.22
N LEU A 97 -15.12 -0.62 -0.43
CA LEU A 97 -13.99 -1.40 0.07
C LEU A 97 -12.70 -0.56 0.16
N LEU A 98 -12.39 0.21 -0.87
CA LEU A 98 -11.22 1.10 -0.90
C LEU A 98 -11.31 2.19 0.18
N ARG A 99 -12.50 2.76 0.39
CA ARG A 99 -12.73 3.71 1.48
C ARG A 99 -12.49 3.06 2.86
N LEU A 100 -13.10 1.91 3.13
CA LEU A 100 -12.94 1.20 4.42
C LEU A 100 -11.48 0.80 4.70
N ALA A 101 -10.73 0.45 3.66
CA ALA A 101 -9.30 0.16 3.77
C ALA A 101 -8.50 1.43 4.08
N GLY A 102 -8.77 2.52 3.36
CA GLY A 102 -8.17 3.84 3.59
C GLY A 102 -8.41 4.36 5.01
N GLU A 103 -9.63 4.23 5.53
CA GLU A 103 -9.99 4.61 6.90
C GLU A 103 -9.10 3.95 7.96
N ARG A 104 -8.57 2.76 7.67
CA ARG A 104 -7.69 1.98 8.57
C ARG A 104 -6.22 2.02 8.17
N ALA A 105 -5.86 2.88 7.22
CA ALA A 105 -4.53 2.92 6.61
C ALA A 105 -4.06 1.53 6.11
N ARG A 106 -4.98 0.67 5.67
CA ARG A 106 -4.68 -0.65 5.11
C ARG A 106 -4.40 -0.53 3.63
N VAL A 107 -3.44 -1.32 3.16
CA VAL A 107 -3.08 -1.37 1.75
C VAL A 107 -4.25 -1.95 0.96
N SER A 108 -4.53 -1.36 -0.19
CA SER A 108 -5.59 -1.80 -1.09
C SER A 108 -5.08 -2.00 -2.51
N ILE A 109 -5.41 -3.14 -3.10
CA ILE A 109 -5.05 -3.49 -4.48
C ILE A 109 -6.34 -3.62 -5.28
N THR A 110 -6.46 -2.88 -6.39
CA THR A 110 -7.54 -3.09 -7.35
C THR A 110 -7.06 -4.05 -8.44
N ALA A 111 -7.77 -5.16 -8.60
CA ALA A 111 -7.33 -6.31 -9.37
C ALA A 111 -8.33 -6.76 -10.42
N THR A 112 -7.80 -7.47 -11.44
CA THR A 112 -8.49 -8.06 -12.61
C THR A 112 -9.15 -7.02 -13.52
N GLN A 113 -9.30 -7.35 -14.80
CA GLN A 113 -10.02 -6.52 -15.80
C GLN A 113 -9.51 -5.06 -15.90
N MET A 114 -8.22 -4.81 -15.66
CA MET A 114 -7.66 -3.46 -15.66
C MET A 114 -7.37 -2.99 -17.09
N LEU A 115 -6.54 -3.73 -17.84
CA LEU A 115 -6.20 -3.45 -19.24
C LEU A 115 -6.35 -4.73 -20.08
N ASP A 116 -7.43 -5.49 -19.85
CA ASP A 116 -7.64 -6.85 -20.38
C ASP A 116 -7.47 -6.94 -21.91
N SER A 117 -7.95 -5.93 -22.65
CA SER A 117 -7.79 -5.88 -24.11
C SER A 117 -6.33 -5.88 -24.56
N MET A 118 -5.40 -5.44 -23.70
CA MET A 118 -3.96 -5.44 -23.96
C MET A 118 -3.32 -6.82 -23.96
N VAL A 119 -4.05 -7.86 -23.54
CA VAL A 119 -3.63 -9.26 -23.78
C VAL A 119 -3.41 -9.51 -25.28
N ARG A 120 -4.24 -8.90 -26.14
CA ARG A 120 -4.22 -9.10 -27.60
C ARG A 120 -3.93 -7.83 -28.41
N SER A 121 -4.07 -6.66 -27.81
CA SER A 121 -3.95 -5.36 -28.46
C SER A 121 -2.77 -4.57 -27.89
N PRO A 122 -2.01 -3.81 -28.71
CA PRO A 122 -0.95 -2.94 -28.19
C PRO A 122 -1.49 -1.70 -27.45
N ARG A 123 -2.81 -1.46 -27.45
CA ARG A 123 -3.44 -0.31 -26.80
C ARG A 123 -4.75 -0.72 -26.12
N PRO A 124 -5.07 -0.14 -24.95
CA PRO A 124 -6.31 -0.39 -24.27
C PRO A 124 -7.47 0.38 -24.92
N THR A 125 -8.68 0.04 -24.51
CA THR A 125 -9.87 0.83 -24.80
C THR A 125 -9.92 2.10 -23.93
N ARG A 126 -10.73 3.07 -24.33
CA ARG A 126 -10.99 4.27 -23.51
C ARG A 126 -11.70 3.94 -22.19
N ALA A 127 -12.52 2.89 -22.18
CA ALA A 127 -13.23 2.44 -21.00
C ALA A 127 -12.27 1.88 -19.94
N GLU A 128 -11.31 1.05 -20.35
CA GLU A 128 -10.26 0.52 -19.46
C GLU A 128 -9.38 1.63 -18.89
N VAL A 129 -8.99 2.62 -19.71
CA VAL A 129 -8.23 3.79 -19.23
C VAL A 129 -9.02 4.56 -18.16
N ALA A 130 -10.31 4.80 -18.39
CA ALA A 130 -11.17 5.46 -17.42
C ALA A 130 -11.36 4.63 -16.15
N ASP A 131 -11.46 3.31 -16.27
CA ASP A 131 -11.62 2.39 -15.15
C ASP A 131 -10.38 2.38 -14.22
N VAL A 132 -9.18 2.26 -14.80
CA VAL A 132 -7.91 2.39 -14.06
C VAL A 132 -7.81 3.75 -13.36
N ALA A 133 -8.11 4.84 -14.08
CA ALA A 133 -8.09 6.18 -13.50
C ALA A 133 -9.07 6.31 -12.32
N ASN A 134 -10.29 5.76 -12.43
CA ASN A 134 -11.25 5.77 -11.34
C ASN A 134 -10.80 4.95 -10.14
N ALA A 135 -10.15 3.79 -10.34
CA ALA A 135 -9.58 3.01 -9.23
C ALA A 135 -8.54 3.81 -8.43
N ILE A 136 -7.73 4.62 -9.11
CA ILE A 136 -6.75 5.53 -8.50
C ILE A 136 -7.44 6.66 -7.74
N LEU A 137 -8.45 7.30 -8.33
CA LEU A 137 -9.22 8.37 -7.68
C LEU A 137 -10.08 7.88 -6.50
N ASP A 138 -10.48 6.61 -6.52
CA ASP A 138 -11.10 5.93 -5.38
C ASP A 138 -10.09 5.61 -4.27
N GLY A 139 -8.80 5.78 -4.57
CA GLY A 139 -7.70 5.72 -3.62
C GLY A 139 -7.13 4.33 -3.41
N THR A 140 -7.10 3.48 -4.44
CA THR A 140 -6.31 2.24 -4.41
C THR A 140 -4.82 2.56 -4.15
N ASP A 141 -4.12 1.70 -3.40
CA ASP A 141 -2.66 1.85 -3.20
C ASP A 141 -1.87 1.28 -4.38
N ALA A 142 -2.39 0.20 -4.96
CA ALA A 142 -1.82 -0.45 -6.14
C ALA A 142 -2.89 -0.89 -7.13
N VAL A 143 -2.47 -1.03 -8.38
CA VAL A 143 -3.25 -1.58 -9.50
C VAL A 143 -2.55 -2.83 -10.01
N MET A 144 -3.31 -3.88 -10.31
CA MET A 144 -2.75 -5.19 -10.65
C MET A 144 -3.08 -5.60 -12.08
N LEU A 145 -2.04 -5.89 -12.86
CA LEU A 145 -2.13 -6.59 -14.14
C LEU A 145 -2.11 -8.11 -13.88
N SER A 146 -2.95 -8.85 -14.59
CA SER A 146 -3.11 -10.30 -14.44
C SER A 146 -2.59 -11.02 -15.69
N GLN A 147 -3.47 -11.28 -16.65
CA GLN A 147 -3.10 -12.01 -17.87
C GLN A 147 -2.27 -11.15 -18.83
N GLU A 148 -2.44 -9.82 -18.75
CA GLU A 148 -1.76 -8.83 -19.58
C GLU A 148 -0.23 -9.01 -19.54
N THR A 149 0.31 -9.28 -18.35
CA THR A 149 1.75 -9.47 -18.12
C THR A 149 2.17 -10.94 -18.04
N ALA A 150 1.26 -11.82 -17.63
CA ALA A 150 1.58 -13.25 -17.46
C ALA A 150 1.67 -14.01 -18.80
N VAL A 151 0.73 -13.76 -19.71
CA VAL A 151 0.58 -14.52 -20.97
C VAL A 151 0.24 -13.64 -22.19
N GLY A 152 0.08 -12.32 -21.98
CA GLY A 152 -0.30 -11.37 -23.02
C GLY A 152 0.78 -11.13 -24.06
N ALA A 153 0.37 -10.63 -25.23
CA ALA A 153 1.27 -10.31 -26.34
C ALA A 153 2.06 -9.01 -26.13
N HIS A 154 1.62 -8.15 -25.21
CA HIS A 154 2.17 -6.79 -25.00
C HIS A 154 2.45 -6.49 -23.50
N PRO A 155 3.23 -7.35 -22.79
CA PRO A 155 3.37 -7.25 -21.34
C PRO A 155 4.11 -5.98 -20.90
N VAL A 156 5.12 -5.53 -21.66
CA VAL A 156 5.88 -4.32 -21.34
C VAL A 156 5.04 -3.06 -21.59
N GLU A 157 4.30 -3.04 -22.71
CA GLU A 157 3.42 -1.94 -23.07
C GLU A 157 2.24 -1.83 -22.10
N ALA A 158 1.71 -2.95 -21.59
CA ALA A 158 0.67 -2.93 -20.56
C ALA A 158 1.14 -2.25 -19.27
N VAL A 159 2.37 -2.55 -18.82
CA VAL A 159 2.98 -1.87 -17.65
C VAL A 159 3.23 -0.39 -17.94
N ALA A 160 3.78 -0.05 -19.12
CA ALA A 160 4.03 1.34 -19.50
C ALA A 160 2.73 2.16 -19.61
N MET A 161 1.66 1.54 -20.11
CA MET A 161 0.34 2.15 -20.17
C MET A 161 -0.23 2.36 -18.76
N MET A 162 -0.12 1.37 -17.87
CA MET A 162 -0.55 1.51 -16.48
C MET A 162 0.16 2.69 -15.77
N ASP A 163 1.49 2.80 -15.90
CA ASP A 163 2.27 3.93 -15.38
C ASP A 163 1.82 5.26 -15.99
N SER A 164 1.59 5.30 -17.31
CA SER A 164 1.13 6.52 -17.98
C SER A 164 -0.24 6.99 -17.49
N ILE A 165 -1.18 6.07 -17.24
CA ILE A 165 -2.51 6.40 -16.69
C ILE A 165 -2.36 6.91 -15.26
N ALA A 166 -1.55 6.22 -14.43
CA ALA A 166 -1.34 6.59 -13.04
C ALA A 166 -0.75 8.00 -12.91
N ARG A 167 0.37 8.28 -13.58
CA ARG A 167 1.02 9.60 -13.57
C ARG A 167 0.14 10.73 -14.08
N THR A 168 -0.78 10.42 -15.00
CA THR A 168 -1.72 11.43 -15.53
C THR A 168 -2.82 11.70 -14.51
N THR A 169 -3.37 10.65 -13.92
CA THR A 169 -4.48 10.73 -12.96
C THR A 169 -4.05 11.37 -11.64
N GLU A 170 -2.86 11.02 -11.14
CA GLU A 170 -2.32 11.49 -9.86
C GLU A 170 -2.07 13.00 -9.81
N ARG A 171 -2.00 13.69 -10.94
CA ARG A 171 -1.87 15.16 -10.96
C ARG A 171 -3.14 15.88 -10.50
N GLU A 172 -4.29 15.24 -10.71
CA GLU A 172 -5.61 15.78 -10.40
C GLU A 172 -6.21 15.12 -9.14
N ALA A 173 -5.41 14.32 -8.43
CA ALA A 173 -5.86 13.61 -7.23
C ALA A 173 -6.17 14.61 -6.09
N PRO A 174 -7.23 14.36 -5.29
CA PRO A 174 -7.69 15.30 -4.28
C PRO A 174 -6.87 15.17 -2.98
N TYR A 175 -5.57 15.47 -3.03
CA TYR A 175 -4.62 15.24 -1.94
C TYR A 175 -5.00 15.90 -0.62
N GLU A 176 -5.44 17.16 -0.64
CA GLU A 176 -5.90 17.89 0.56
C GLU A 176 -7.11 17.18 1.21
N TYR A 177 -8.08 16.79 0.39
CA TYR A 177 -9.25 16.05 0.87
C TYR A 177 -8.86 14.68 1.44
N TRP A 178 -7.95 13.97 0.77
CA TRP A 178 -7.45 12.68 1.24
C TRP A 178 -6.70 12.79 2.57
N ASN A 179 -5.84 13.80 2.75
CA ASN A 179 -5.14 13.99 4.01
C ASN A 179 -6.11 14.12 5.19
N GLU A 180 -7.14 14.96 5.03
CA GLU A 180 -8.08 15.28 6.11
C GLU A 180 -9.11 14.16 6.37
N HIS A 181 -9.64 13.53 5.31
CA HIS A 181 -10.85 12.69 5.41
C HIS A 181 -10.61 11.18 5.18
N ARG A 182 -9.47 10.78 4.63
CA ARG A 182 -9.27 9.38 4.22
C ARG A 182 -9.05 8.44 5.39
N VAL A 183 -8.25 8.84 6.37
CA VAL A 183 -7.78 7.97 7.46
C VAL A 183 -8.50 8.32 8.76
N ALA A 184 -9.11 7.34 9.42
CA ALA A 184 -9.69 7.52 10.73
C ALA A 184 -8.57 7.65 11.78
N ARG A 185 -8.53 8.80 12.44
CA ARG A 185 -7.53 9.10 13.48
C ARG A 185 -7.96 8.44 14.80
N ASP A 186 -7.24 7.40 15.24
CA ASP A 186 -7.48 6.72 16.52
C ASP A 186 -6.74 7.45 17.65
N ALA A 187 -7.48 8.01 18.61
CA ALA A 187 -6.90 8.73 19.75
C ALA A 187 -5.98 7.87 20.63
N ARG A 188 -6.06 6.53 20.53
CA ARG A 188 -5.21 5.59 21.29
C ARG A 188 -3.82 5.40 20.67
N ASP A 189 -3.65 5.79 19.41
CA ASP A 189 -2.41 5.61 18.67
C ASP A 189 -1.97 6.94 18.04
N PRO A 190 -0.99 7.64 18.66
CA PRO A 190 -0.56 8.95 18.20
C PRO A 190 0.04 8.93 16.78
N GLY A 191 0.40 7.76 16.26
CA GLY A 191 0.97 7.63 14.92
C GLY A 191 0.05 8.11 13.81
N TYR A 192 -1.26 7.95 13.96
CA TYR A 192 -2.23 8.47 12.99
C TYR A 192 -2.22 10.00 12.95
N THR A 193 -2.22 10.65 14.11
CA THR A 193 -2.17 12.12 14.20
C THR A 193 -0.82 12.66 13.73
N VAL A 194 0.30 12.01 14.08
CA VAL A 194 1.62 12.44 13.62
C VAL A 194 1.77 12.30 12.12
N ALA A 195 1.28 11.21 11.51
CA ALA A 195 1.30 11.04 10.07
C ALA A 195 0.47 12.12 9.35
N HIS A 196 -0.76 12.36 9.81
CA HIS A 196 -1.61 13.46 9.33
C HIS A 196 -0.88 14.81 9.38
N SER A 197 -0.36 15.17 10.55
CA SER A 197 0.32 16.46 10.76
C SER A 197 1.61 16.57 9.95
N ALA A 198 2.31 15.47 9.70
CA ALA A 198 3.50 15.46 8.84
C ALA A 198 3.14 15.75 7.38
N VAL A 199 2.05 15.17 6.87
CA VAL A 199 1.56 15.44 5.51
C VAL A 199 1.03 16.86 5.38
N GLU A 200 0.27 17.34 6.37
CA GLU A 200 -0.20 18.72 6.43
C GLU A 200 0.96 19.73 6.44
N ALA A 201 1.96 19.49 7.29
CA ALA A 201 3.16 20.32 7.35
C ALA A 201 3.96 20.24 6.05
N ALA A 202 3.99 19.09 5.37
CA ALA A 202 4.66 18.95 4.08
C ALA A 202 4.09 19.91 3.03
N ASP A 203 2.76 20.01 2.95
CA ASP A 203 2.12 20.94 2.04
C ASP A 203 2.27 22.41 2.48
N GLN A 204 1.97 22.72 3.75
CA GLN A 204 2.02 24.11 4.24
C GLN A 204 3.42 24.71 4.17
N LEU A 205 4.45 23.92 4.48
CA LEU A 205 5.85 24.35 4.50
C LEU A 205 6.55 24.17 3.16
N LYS A 206 5.84 23.66 2.15
CA LYS A 206 6.36 23.36 0.80
C LYS A 206 7.64 22.52 0.88
N LEU A 207 7.58 21.43 1.63
CA LEU A 207 8.69 20.49 1.76
C LEU A 207 8.93 19.78 0.43
N ASP A 208 10.19 19.41 0.17
CA ASP A 208 10.58 18.68 -1.02
C ASP A 208 10.27 17.18 -0.93
N ALA A 209 10.28 16.61 0.28
CA ALA A 209 10.05 15.19 0.53
C ALA A 209 9.73 14.87 1.99
N LEU A 210 9.15 13.70 2.22
CA LEU A 210 9.04 13.07 3.53
C LEU A 210 9.97 11.87 3.63
N ILE A 211 10.91 11.89 4.56
CA ILE A 211 11.85 10.79 4.83
C ILE A 211 11.34 10.00 6.03
N VAL A 212 11.23 8.68 5.87
CA VAL A 212 10.59 7.81 6.87
C VAL A 212 11.51 6.63 7.21
N PRO A 213 12.44 6.80 8.15
CA PRO A 213 13.17 5.68 8.73
C PRO A 213 12.20 4.72 9.44
N THR A 214 12.24 3.44 9.09
CA THR A 214 11.26 2.47 9.60
C THR A 214 11.83 1.06 9.72
N LEU A 215 11.51 0.37 10.81
CA LEU A 215 11.91 -1.02 11.02
C LEU A 215 10.91 -2.00 10.37
N SER A 216 9.61 -1.79 10.59
CA SER A 216 8.54 -2.67 10.10
C SER A 216 7.75 -2.12 8.91
N GLY A 217 7.99 -0.87 8.49
CA GLY A 217 7.21 -0.21 7.44
C GLY A 217 5.97 0.53 7.96
N ARG A 218 5.62 0.38 9.26
CA ARG A 218 4.41 0.98 9.84
C ARG A 218 4.33 2.50 9.63
N SER A 219 5.38 3.25 9.98
CA SER A 219 5.38 4.71 9.80
C SER A 219 5.20 5.11 8.33
N ALA A 220 5.87 4.41 7.42
CA ALA A 220 5.74 4.67 5.98
C ALA A 220 4.31 4.41 5.50
N ARG A 221 3.67 3.33 5.97
CA ARG A 221 2.27 3.01 5.67
C ARG A 221 1.31 4.09 6.18
N LEU A 222 1.50 4.59 7.41
CA LEU A 222 0.64 5.65 7.95
C LEU A 222 0.78 6.94 7.15
N VAL A 223 2.00 7.38 6.84
CA VAL A 223 2.24 8.57 6.00
C VAL A 223 1.65 8.38 4.61
N SER A 224 1.90 7.23 3.97
CA SER A 224 1.37 6.87 2.66
C SER A 224 -0.16 6.87 2.61
N ALA A 225 -0.82 6.42 3.68
CA ALA A 225 -2.28 6.40 3.77
C ALA A 225 -2.92 7.80 3.74
N HIS A 226 -2.19 8.84 4.18
CA HIS A 226 -2.60 10.24 4.10
C HIS A 226 -2.33 10.89 2.73
N ARG A 227 -1.71 10.16 1.79
CA ARG A 227 -1.51 10.58 0.39
C ARG A 227 -0.81 11.96 0.25
N PRO A 228 0.43 12.11 0.74
CA PRO A 228 1.17 13.37 0.54
C PRO A 228 1.44 13.64 -0.94
N ILE A 229 1.35 14.91 -1.36
CA ILE A 229 1.73 15.33 -2.72
C ILE A 229 3.24 15.19 -3.00
N VAL A 230 4.06 15.14 -1.95
CA VAL A 230 5.51 15.01 -2.00
C VAL A 230 5.94 13.55 -1.93
N PRO A 231 7.07 13.16 -2.53
CA PRO A 231 7.56 11.79 -2.46
C PRO A 231 7.87 11.36 -1.02
N ILE A 232 7.63 10.08 -0.74
CA ILE A 232 7.97 9.44 0.53
C ILE A 232 9.20 8.55 0.33
N PHE A 233 10.25 8.79 1.10
CA PHE A 233 11.47 7.99 1.10
C PHE A 233 11.54 7.11 2.34
N ALA A 234 11.17 5.84 2.21
CA ALA A 234 11.23 4.88 3.30
C ALA A 234 12.63 4.26 3.41
N LEU A 235 13.24 4.35 4.59
CA LEU A 235 14.59 3.83 4.83
C LEU A 235 14.54 2.76 5.91
N SER A 236 15.04 1.57 5.61
CA SER A 236 14.97 0.44 6.55
C SER A 236 16.25 -0.40 6.56
N PRO A 237 16.66 -0.96 7.71
CA PRO A 237 17.73 -1.96 7.72
C PRO A 237 17.28 -3.33 7.20
N GLY A 238 15.97 -3.60 7.11
CA GLY A 238 15.43 -4.88 6.67
C GLY A 238 15.11 -4.90 5.17
N ARG A 239 15.70 -5.84 4.42
CA ARG A 239 15.43 -6.01 2.98
C ARG A 239 13.96 -6.32 2.69
N GLU A 240 13.34 -7.13 3.55
CA GLU A 240 11.93 -7.49 3.49
C GLU A 240 11.03 -6.27 3.68
N THR A 241 11.32 -5.43 4.68
CA THR A 241 10.61 -4.15 4.89
C THR A 241 10.76 -3.23 3.68
N VAL A 242 11.95 -3.13 3.09
CA VAL A 242 12.18 -2.34 1.87
C VAL A 242 11.29 -2.82 0.72
N ARG A 243 11.24 -4.13 0.46
CA ARG A 243 10.39 -4.69 -0.61
C ARG A 243 8.90 -4.45 -0.34
N ARG A 244 8.44 -4.68 0.89
CA ARG A 244 7.04 -4.43 1.29
C ARG A 244 6.63 -2.98 1.17
N CYS A 245 7.53 -2.05 1.44
CA CYS A 245 7.27 -0.62 1.26
C CYS A 245 7.02 -0.25 -0.21
N GLY A 246 7.49 -1.06 -1.17
CA GLY A 246 7.22 -0.85 -2.60
C GLY A 246 5.75 -1.02 -3.01
N LEU A 247 4.90 -1.60 -2.13
CA LEU A 247 3.46 -1.70 -2.34
C LEU A 247 2.69 -0.47 -1.80
N LEU A 248 3.35 0.40 -1.04
CA LEU A 248 2.72 1.56 -0.43
C LEU A 248 2.66 2.71 -1.44
N TRP A 249 1.50 3.37 -1.52
CA TRP A 249 1.29 4.53 -2.38
C TRP A 249 2.34 5.61 -2.14
N GLY A 250 2.98 6.11 -3.20
CA GLY A 250 3.92 7.23 -3.16
C GLY A 250 5.26 6.94 -2.46
N VAL A 251 5.55 5.68 -2.10
CA VAL A 251 6.77 5.31 -1.37
C VAL A 251 7.83 4.77 -2.30
N THR A 252 9.03 5.34 -2.22
CA THR A 252 10.28 4.74 -2.72
C THR A 252 11.12 4.30 -1.53
N ALA A 253 11.63 3.06 -1.54
CA ALA A 253 12.27 2.48 -0.36
C ALA A 253 13.71 2.01 -0.64
N ALA A 254 14.60 2.15 0.35
CA ALA A 254 15.98 1.69 0.27
C ALA A 254 16.54 1.25 1.61
N LEU A 255 17.66 0.52 1.54
CA LEU A 255 18.40 0.10 2.72
C LEU A 255 19.12 1.28 3.38
N MET A 256 19.09 1.28 4.71
CA MET A 256 19.85 2.17 5.59
C MET A 256 20.37 1.38 6.79
N ARG A 257 21.40 1.89 7.46
CA ARG A 257 21.90 1.26 8.70
C ARG A 257 20.87 1.36 9.82
N ARG A 258 20.90 0.40 10.73
CA ARG A 258 20.11 0.47 11.97
C ARG A 258 20.81 1.42 12.93
N HIS A 259 20.05 2.32 13.54
CA HIS A 259 20.51 3.21 14.60
C HIS A 259 19.63 3.04 15.83
N GLU A 260 20.24 3.14 17.01
CA GLU A 260 19.55 3.06 18.30
C GLU A 260 19.33 4.44 18.93
N THR A 261 20.10 5.44 18.48
CA THR A 261 19.91 6.83 18.86
C THR A 261 19.12 7.58 17.79
N THR A 262 18.29 8.51 18.24
CA THR A 262 17.37 9.26 17.36
C THR A 262 18.13 10.25 16.49
N GLU A 263 19.13 10.92 17.06
CA GLU A 263 19.95 11.91 16.40
C GLU A 263 20.77 11.29 15.26
N GLU A 264 21.39 10.12 15.49
CA GLU A 264 22.11 9.38 14.44
C GLU A 264 21.16 8.88 13.36
N LEU A 265 19.97 8.40 13.73
CA LEU A 265 18.95 7.95 12.78
C LEU A 265 18.54 9.07 11.82
N ILE A 266 18.26 10.27 12.35
CA ILE A 266 17.83 11.43 11.59
C ILE A 266 18.95 11.95 10.69
N ALA A 267 20.18 12.04 11.22
CA ALA A 267 21.34 12.48 10.47
C ALA A 267 21.67 11.51 9.32
N ASP A 268 21.69 10.20 9.58
CA ASP A 268 21.96 9.19 8.55
C ASP A 268 20.85 9.14 7.50
N ALA A 269 19.58 9.28 7.90
CA ALA A 269 18.46 9.32 6.97
C ALA A 269 18.57 10.48 5.97
N GLY A 270 18.89 11.69 6.47
CA GLY A 270 19.11 12.86 5.62
C GLY A 270 20.29 12.67 4.66
N ARG A 271 21.42 12.14 5.15
CA ARG A 271 22.57 11.79 4.30
C ARG A 271 22.20 10.75 3.25
N ARG A 272 21.48 9.70 3.65
CA ARG A 272 21.21 8.53 2.80
C ARG A 272 20.38 8.88 1.58
N VAL A 273 19.38 9.77 1.71
CA VAL A 273 18.58 10.20 0.56
C VAL A 273 19.39 11.05 -0.44
N ILE A 274 20.43 11.74 0.01
CA ILE A 274 21.36 12.47 -0.86
C ILE A 274 22.28 11.48 -1.59
N GLU A 275 22.85 10.51 -0.87
CA GLU A 275 23.69 9.45 -1.47
C GLU A 275 22.95 8.65 -2.54
N LEU A 276 21.65 8.43 -2.35
CA LEU A 276 20.78 7.74 -3.31
C LEU A 276 20.38 8.62 -4.50
N GLY A 277 20.70 9.92 -4.46
CA GLY A 277 20.32 10.89 -5.50
C GLY A 277 18.83 11.26 -5.50
N TRP A 278 18.10 10.94 -4.42
CA TRP A 278 16.68 11.22 -4.29
C TRP A 278 16.41 12.66 -3.85
N CYS A 279 17.30 13.20 -3.01
CA CYS A 279 17.29 14.60 -2.61
C CYS A 279 18.64 15.26 -2.91
N ARG A 280 18.67 16.59 -2.86
CA ARG A 280 19.84 17.44 -3.03
C ARG A 280 20.09 18.27 -1.76
N PRO A 281 21.34 18.64 -1.46
CA PRO A 281 21.63 19.63 -0.43
C PRO A 281 20.84 20.93 -0.67
N GLY A 282 20.39 21.55 0.42
CA GLY A 282 19.55 22.76 0.41
C GLY A 282 18.04 22.50 0.30
N GLN A 283 17.60 21.27 0.00
CA GLN A 283 16.18 20.92 0.04
C GLN A 283 15.65 20.85 1.47
N ARG A 284 14.39 21.24 1.66
CA ARG A 284 13.70 21.24 2.95
C ARG A 284 12.85 19.98 3.06
N VAL A 285 13.15 19.12 4.02
CA VAL A 285 12.50 17.81 4.16
C VAL A 285 11.84 17.67 5.52
N GLY A 286 10.81 16.82 5.58
CA GLY A 286 10.23 16.34 6.82
C GLY A 286 10.72 14.93 7.12
N ILE A 287 11.06 14.65 8.38
CA ILE A 287 11.50 13.34 8.82
C ILE A 287 10.53 12.84 9.90
N THR A 288 9.95 11.65 9.71
CA THR A 288 9.08 11.03 10.73
C THR A 288 9.52 9.62 11.08
N ALA A 289 9.50 9.33 12.39
CA ALA A 289 9.95 8.07 12.96
C ALA A 289 9.16 7.69 14.22
N GLY A 290 9.32 6.44 14.65
CA GLY A 290 8.83 5.95 15.93
C GLY A 290 9.89 6.05 17.02
N LEU A 291 9.52 6.58 18.19
CA LEU A 291 10.38 6.61 19.36
C LEU A 291 9.95 5.57 20.42
N PRO A 292 10.89 5.05 21.23
CA PRO A 292 12.34 5.23 21.11
C PRO A 292 12.92 4.53 19.87
N SER A 293 13.98 5.10 19.32
CA SER A 293 14.68 4.55 18.16
C SER A 293 15.13 3.10 18.42
N GLY A 294 15.15 2.28 17.37
CA GLY A 294 15.50 0.86 17.47
C GLY A 294 14.37 -0.08 17.92
N ARG A 295 13.17 0.41 18.23
CA ARG A 295 11.97 -0.41 18.52
C ARG A 295 10.86 -0.20 17.48
N PRO A 296 10.27 -1.27 16.92
CA PRO A 296 9.10 -1.13 16.03
C PRO A 296 7.84 -0.80 16.84
N GLY A 297 6.84 -0.24 16.16
CA GLY A 297 5.46 -0.17 16.67
C GLY A 297 4.90 1.23 16.89
N THR A 298 5.73 2.27 16.96
CA THR A 298 5.27 3.65 17.19
C THR A 298 5.57 4.56 16.00
N THR A 299 4.90 5.70 15.93
CA THR A 299 5.23 6.86 15.09
C THR A 299 4.89 8.07 15.94
N SER A 300 5.89 8.82 16.38
CA SER A 300 5.71 9.85 17.41
C SER A 300 6.59 11.09 17.24
N LEU A 301 7.45 11.08 16.22
CA LEU A 301 8.35 12.18 15.89
C LEU A 301 8.01 12.73 14.52
N PHE A 302 8.05 14.06 14.41
CA PHE A 302 8.17 14.77 13.14
C PHE A 302 9.17 15.92 13.29
N GLN A 303 10.16 15.97 12.41
CA GLN A 303 11.19 17.02 12.38
C GLN A 303 11.29 17.59 10.97
N VAL A 304 11.34 18.91 10.86
CA VAL A 304 11.64 19.60 9.59
C VAL A 304 13.09 20.05 9.62
N GLN A 305 13.82 19.80 8.54
CA GLN A 305 15.21 20.26 8.41
C GLN A 305 15.57 20.59 6.96
N THR A 306 16.61 21.39 6.79
CA THR A 306 17.28 21.58 5.51
C THR A 306 18.39 20.53 5.39
N LEU A 307 18.49 19.89 4.22
CA LEU A 307 19.52 18.91 3.96
C LEU A 307 20.88 19.58 3.77
N GLU A 308 21.84 19.22 4.63
CA GLU A 308 23.22 19.68 4.52
C GLU A 308 24.01 18.88 3.47
N PRO A 309 25.09 19.45 2.89
CA PRO A 309 25.99 18.71 2.01
C PRO A 309 26.61 17.49 2.71
N LEU A 310 26.91 16.44 1.93
CA LEU A 310 27.71 15.32 2.42
C LEU A 310 29.09 15.85 2.81
N ALA A 311 29.50 15.62 4.07
CA ALA A 311 30.87 15.89 4.48
C ALA A 311 31.82 15.02 3.62
N GLY A 312 32.75 15.68 2.92
CA GLY A 312 33.76 15.03 2.08
C GLY A 312 34.85 14.32 2.88
#